data_AF-A0A561UJZ0-F1
#
_entry.id   AF-A0A561UJZ0-F1
#
_cell.length_a   1.000
_cell.length_b   1.000
_cell.length_c   1.000
_cell.angle_alpha   90.00
_cell.angle_beta   90.00
_cell.angle_gamma   90.00
#
_symmetry.space_group_name_H-M   'P 1'
#
loop_
_entity.id
_entity.type
_entity.pdbx_description
1 polymer ?
#
loop_
_entity_poly.entity_id
_entity_poly.type
_entity_poly.pdbx_seq_one_letter_code
_entity_poly.pdbx_strand_id
1 'polypeptide(L)'
;MTQDPEELGLERRQAELAALETAARELRYFLPAMITGLLSTPEYIRASLGHLPGDVSKTVARKLERQAVLHDTSKAFTFVLTEQAVRWAVVGPLAMSVQIEHLANLSQLPNIRLGVVPLGSRLGQGPMNTFTVYDDRLATVETFTDRMVFQDPADVAKHRQVFALYERTALFGEQAGEQLHEWAEFYRRDL
;
A
#
# COMPACT_ATOMS: atom_id res chain seq x y z
N MET A 1 -27.72 -9.03 -18.24
CA MET A 1 -26.52 -8.19 -18.09
C MET A 1 -25.37 -9.11 -17.77
N THR A 2 -24.49 -9.35 -18.74
CA THR A 2 -23.24 -10.11 -18.53
C THR A 2 -22.21 -9.12 -17.99
N GLN A 3 -21.54 -9.44 -16.87
CA GLN A 3 -20.48 -8.58 -16.33
C GLN A 3 -19.33 -8.45 -17.33
N ASP A 4 -18.70 -7.29 -17.37
CA ASP A 4 -17.55 -7.00 -18.23
C ASP A 4 -16.36 -7.92 -17.83
N PRO A 5 -15.67 -8.57 -18.80
CA PRO A 5 -14.45 -9.33 -18.52
C PRO A 5 -13.40 -8.58 -17.69
N GLU A 6 -13.28 -7.26 -17.83
CA GLU A 6 -12.37 -6.45 -17.02
C GLU A 6 -12.84 -6.33 -15.56
N GLU A 7 -14.16 -6.15 -15.34
CA GLU A 7 -14.78 -6.12 -14.00
C GLU A 7 -14.54 -7.46 -13.28
N LEU A 8 -14.77 -8.58 -13.96
CA LEU A 8 -14.53 -9.93 -13.45
C LEU A 8 -13.05 -10.16 -13.07
N GLY A 9 -12.12 -9.66 -13.87
CA GLY A 9 -10.68 -9.72 -13.58
C GLY A 9 -10.29 -8.95 -12.32
N LEU A 10 -10.83 -7.74 -12.15
CA LEU A 10 -10.60 -6.90 -10.97
C LEU A 10 -11.16 -7.53 -9.69
N GLU A 11 -12.38 -8.06 -9.75
CA GLU A 11 -13.01 -8.75 -8.62
C GLU A 11 -12.20 -9.98 -8.20
N ARG A 12 -11.80 -10.81 -9.17
CA ARG A 12 -10.93 -11.97 -8.91
C ARG A 12 -9.62 -11.55 -8.24
N ARG A 13 -8.99 -10.48 -8.71
CA ARG A 13 -7.77 -9.94 -8.10
C ARG A 13 -7.99 -9.49 -6.66
N GLN A 14 -9.14 -8.87 -6.34
CA GLN A 14 -9.46 -8.50 -4.95
C GLN A 14 -9.63 -9.74 -4.07
N ALA A 15 -10.32 -10.78 -4.56
CA ALA A 15 -10.50 -12.03 -3.82
C ALA A 15 -9.17 -12.76 -3.56
N GLU A 16 -8.29 -12.82 -4.56
CA GLU A 16 -6.97 -13.41 -4.41
C GLU A 16 -6.12 -12.66 -3.38
N LEU A 17 -6.12 -11.32 -3.41
CA LEU A 17 -5.41 -10.53 -2.41
C LEU A 17 -5.97 -10.73 -1.00
N ALA A 18 -7.29 -10.74 -0.84
CA ALA A 18 -7.95 -11.01 0.44
C ALA A 18 -7.56 -12.40 1.00
N ALA A 19 -7.47 -13.41 0.15
CA ALA A 19 -7.04 -14.75 0.55
C ALA A 19 -5.59 -14.77 1.05
N LEU A 20 -4.68 -14.07 0.35
CA LEU A 20 -3.27 -13.94 0.78
C LEU A 20 -3.16 -13.21 2.12
N GLU A 21 -3.90 -12.10 2.26
CA GLU A 21 -3.95 -11.29 3.48
C GLU A 21 -4.49 -12.08 4.67
N THR A 22 -5.51 -12.91 4.43
CA THR A 22 -6.10 -13.78 5.45
C THR A 22 -5.17 -14.92 5.84
N ALA A 23 -4.44 -15.51 4.90
CA ALA A 23 -3.57 -16.66 5.15
C ALA A 23 -2.26 -16.32 5.87
N ALA A 24 -1.71 -15.12 5.64
CA ALA A 24 -0.41 -14.70 6.19
C ALA A 24 -0.52 -14.17 7.63
N ARG A 25 0.56 -14.30 8.42
CA ARG A 25 0.68 -13.66 9.74
C ARG A 25 1.54 -12.41 9.69
N GLU A 26 2.61 -12.41 8.91
CA GLU A 26 3.48 -11.26 8.70
C GLU A 26 3.38 -10.77 7.27
N LEU A 27 3.12 -9.48 7.08
CA LEU A 27 2.97 -8.89 5.76
C LEU A 27 3.87 -7.67 5.63
N ARG A 28 4.67 -7.64 4.57
CA ARG A 28 5.66 -6.59 4.31
C ARG A 28 5.38 -5.96 2.95
N TYR A 29 4.85 -4.75 2.94
CA TYR A 29 4.50 -4.03 1.73
C TYR A 29 5.53 -2.95 1.45
N PHE A 30 6.22 -3.04 0.31
CA PHE A 30 7.03 -1.95 -0.20
C PHE A 30 6.23 -1.20 -1.27
N LEU A 31 6.01 0.09 -1.06
CA LEU A 31 5.15 0.94 -1.86
C LEU A 31 5.97 2.12 -2.41
N PRO A 32 6.57 1.99 -3.61
CA PRO A 32 7.49 2.99 -4.15
C PRO A 32 6.82 4.12 -4.93
N ALA A 33 5.57 3.94 -5.35
CA ALA A 33 4.90 4.89 -6.27
C ALA A 33 3.47 5.27 -5.86
N MET A 34 2.76 4.39 -5.15
CA MET A 34 1.34 4.58 -4.82
C MET A 34 0.98 3.89 -3.49
N ILE A 35 0.01 4.45 -2.78
CA ILE A 35 -0.61 3.84 -1.60
C ILE A 35 -1.41 2.59 -2.00
N THR A 36 -1.33 1.52 -1.22
CA THR A 36 -2.17 0.32 -1.39
C THR A 36 -3.60 0.58 -0.93
N GLY A 37 -4.58 -0.10 -1.53
CA GLY A 37 -5.99 0.00 -1.14
C GLY A 37 -6.27 -0.33 0.33
N LEU A 38 -5.39 -1.08 1.02
CA LEU A 38 -5.52 -1.29 2.47
C LEU A 38 -5.37 0.02 3.26
N LEU A 39 -4.52 0.93 2.81
CA LEU A 39 -4.19 2.18 3.50
C LEU A 39 -4.95 3.38 2.93
N SER A 40 -5.80 3.18 1.93
CA SER A 40 -6.45 4.26 1.20
C SER A 40 -7.81 4.62 1.80
N THR A 41 -8.14 5.91 1.77
CA THR A 41 -9.47 6.42 2.04
C THR A 41 -10.44 6.05 0.91
N PRO A 42 -11.76 6.04 1.15
CA PRO A 42 -12.75 5.76 0.11
C PRO A 42 -12.64 6.67 -1.12
N GLU A 43 -12.29 7.94 -0.92
CA GLU A 43 -12.14 8.90 -2.01
C GLU A 43 -10.89 8.61 -2.85
N TYR A 44 -9.76 8.30 -2.21
CA TYR A 44 -8.53 7.90 -2.89
C TYR A 44 -8.75 6.61 -3.70
N ILE A 45 -9.45 5.62 -3.13
CA ILE A 45 -9.77 4.37 -3.85
C ILE A 45 -10.58 4.67 -5.11
N ARG A 46 -11.65 5.47 -5.00
CA ARG A 46 -12.47 5.85 -6.16
C ARG A 46 -11.65 6.54 -7.24
N ALA A 47 -10.84 7.53 -6.87
CA ALA A 47 -10.03 8.27 -7.82
C ALA A 47 -8.95 7.40 -8.49
N SER A 48 -8.32 6.48 -7.76
CA SER A 48 -7.30 5.56 -8.29
C SER A 48 -7.84 4.63 -9.39
N LEU A 49 -9.16 4.39 -9.41
CA LEU A 49 -9.84 3.55 -10.39
C LEU A 49 -10.50 4.37 -11.51
N GLY A 50 -10.44 5.71 -11.46
CA GLY A 50 -11.16 6.58 -12.39
C GLY A 50 -10.71 6.49 -13.86
N HIS A 51 -9.56 5.87 -14.11
CA HIS A 51 -9.07 5.62 -15.47
C HIS A 51 -9.67 4.35 -16.11
N LEU A 52 -10.37 3.52 -15.33
CA LEU A 52 -10.98 2.28 -15.81
C LEU A 52 -12.35 2.58 -16.44
N PRO A 53 -12.71 1.92 -17.54
CA PRO A 53 -14.05 2.00 -18.07
C PRO A 53 -15.05 1.28 -17.14
N GLY A 54 -16.32 1.66 -17.20
CA GLY A 54 -17.42 0.96 -16.52
C GLY A 54 -17.66 1.36 -15.05
N ASP A 55 -18.54 0.62 -14.38
CA ASP A 55 -18.89 0.84 -12.98
C ASP A 55 -17.90 0.11 -12.05
N VAL A 56 -17.08 0.89 -11.33
CA VAL A 56 -16.08 0.37 -10.39
C VAL A 56 -16.60 0.25 -8.95
N SER A 57 -17.87 0.52 -8.69
CA SER A 57 -18.44 0.60 -7.33
C SER A 57 -18.26 -0.70 -6.53
N LYS A 58 -18.38 -1.87 -7.17
CA LYS A 58 -18.12 -3.16 -6.53
C LYS A 58 -16.65 -3.33 -6.16
N THR A 59 -15.73 -2.96 -7.06
CA THR A 59 -14.28 -3.01 -6.80
C THR A 59 -13.90 -2.08 -5.65
N VAL A 60 -14.51 -0.89 -5.58
CA VAL A 60 -14.36 0.03 -4.44
C VAL A 60 -14.83 -0.63 -3.15
N ALA A 61 -16.03 -1.22 -3.14
CA ALA A 61 -16.58 -1.90 -1.97
C ALA A 61 -15.67 -3.05 -1.49
N ARG A 62 -15.16 -3.89 -2.40
CA ARG A 62 -14.24 -4.99 -2.07
C ARG A 62 -12.91 -4.50 -1.50
N LYS A 63 -12.36 -3.39 -2.01
CA LYS A 63 -11.14 -2.79 -1.44
C LYS A 63 -11.37 -2.30 -0.01
N LEU A 64 -12.52 -1.67 0.25
CA LEU A 64 -12.90 -1.21 1.59
C LEU A 64 -13.14 -2.37 2.56
N GLU A 65 -13.87 -3.41 2.14
CA GLU A 65 -14.09 -4.63 2.94
C GLU A 65 -12.76 -5.28 3.36
N ARG A 66 -11.77 -5.32 2.47
CA ARG A 66 -10.44 -5.88 2.75
C ARG A 66 -9.69 -5.14 3.85
N GLN A 67 -9.97 -3.86 4.10
CA GLN A 67 -9.29 -3.07 5.14
C GLN A 67 -9.54 -3.62 6.54
N ALA A 68 -10.61 -4.41 6.76
CA ALA A 68 -10.90 -5.03 8.04
C ALA A 68 -9.72 -5.88 8.58
N VAL A 69 -8.90 -6.45 7.68
CA VAL A 69 -7.72 -7.25 8.06
C VAL A 69 -6.66 -6.45 8.84
N LEU A 70 -6.62 -5.13 8.69
CA LEU A 70 -5.71 -4.26 9.43
C LEU A 70 -5.99 -4.24 10.93
N HIS A 71 -7.21 -4.60 11.35
CA HIS A 71 -7.61 -4.65 12.76
C HIS A 71 -7.44 -6.05 13.38
N ASP A 72 -7.01 -7.05 12.60
CA ASP A 72 -6.66 -8.36 13.14
C ASP A 72 -5.28 -8.31 13.79
N THR A 73 -5.27 -8.25 15.12
CA THR A 73 -4.04 -8.16 15.94
C THR A 73 -3.26 -9.48 16.01
N SER A 74 -3.77 -10.58 15.43
CA SER A 74 -2.97 -11.80 15.24
C SER A 74 -2.00 -11.70 14.07
N LYS A 75 -2.12 -10.65 13.26
CA LYS A 75 -1.26 -10.34 12.12
C LYS A 75 -0.33 -9.18 12.44
N ALA A 76 0.79 -9.08 11.74
CA ALA A 76 1.72 -7.98 11.82
C ALA A 76 1.98 -7.41 10.42
N PHE A 77 1.78 -6.11 10.26
CA PHE A 77 2.01 -5.41 9.01
C PHE A 77 3.22 -4.50 9.13
N THR A 78 4.12 -4.56 8.15
CA THR A 78 5.10 -3.50 7.91
C THR A 78 4.83 -2.88 6.55
N PHE A 79 4.56 -1.58 6.52
CA PHE A 79 4.47 -0.79 5.30
C PHE A 79 5.69 0.12 5.21
N VAL A 80 6.37 0.11 4.07
CA VAL A 80 7.43 1.08 3.75
C VAL A 80 7.01 1.81 2.49
N LEU A 81 6.71 3.10 2.64
CA LEU A 81 6.29 3.98 1.57
C LEU A 81 7.43 4.92 1.21
N THR A 82 7.69 5.16 -0.07
CA THR A 82 8.51 6.31 -0.47
C THR A 82 7.69 7.59 -0.32
N GLU A 83 8.36 8.74 -0.22
CA GLU A 83 7.69 10.03 -0.28
C GLU A 83 6.80 10.16 -1.53
N GLN A 84 7.23 9.62 -2.67
CA GLN A 84 6.44 9.63 -3.90
C GLN A 84 5.12 8.88 -3.73
N ALA A 85 5.15 7.71 -3.10
CA ALA A 85 3.91 6.96 -2.84
C ALA A 85 2.93 7.72 -1.95
N VAL A 86 3.43 8.53 -1.01
CA VAL A 86 2.58 9.33 -0.12
C VAL A 86 2.06 10.61 -0.80
N ARG A 87 2.90 11.26 -1.61
CA ARG A 87 2.65 12.60 -2.17
C ARG A 87 2.19 12.62 -3.62
N TRP A 88 2.05 11.47 -4.29
CA TRP A 88 1.49 11.47 -5.64
C TRP A 88 0.01 11.90 -5.58
N ALA A 89 -0.31 13.02 -6.23
CA ALA A 89 -1.65 13.61 -6.17
C ALA A 89 -2.64 12.79 -7.01
N VAL A 90 -3.35 11.87 -6.37
CA VAL A 90 -4.43 11.06 -6.97
C VAL A 90 -5.80 11.72 -6.80
N VAL A 91 -5.96 12.49 -5.72
CA VAL A 91 -7.17 13.26 -5.38
C VAL A 91 -6.82 14.74 -5.21
N GLY A 92 -7.83 15.59 -5.05
CA GLY A 92 -7.62 17.02 -4.80
C GLY A 92 -6.90 17.30 -3.47
N PRO A 93 -6.38 18.53 -3.25
CA PRO A 93 -5.51 18.83 -2.11
C PRO A 93 -6.12 18.49 -0.75
N LEU A 94 -7.35 18.89 -0.46
CA LEU A 94 -8.04 18.55 0.79
C LEU A 94 -8.12 17.03 1.02
N ALA A 95 -8.50 16.27 -0.01
CA ALA A 95 -8.60 14.82 0.08
C ALA A 95 -7.22 14.15 0.22
N MET A 96 -6.16 14.75 -0.35
CA MET A 96 -4.78 14.29 -0.12
C MET A 96 -4.37 14.52 1.33
N SER A 97 -4.67 15.67 1.93
CA SER A 97 -4.44 15.90 3.37
C SER A 97 -5.12 14.84 4.22
N VAL A 98 -6.41 14.56 3.95
CA VAL A 98 -7.18 13.52 4.66
C VAL A 98 -6.57 12.13 4.46
N GLN A 99 -6.12 11.81 3.25
CA GLN A 99 -5.44 10.54 2.96
C GLN A 99 -4.14 10.39 3.77
N ILE A 100 -3.32 11.45 3.87
CA ILE A 100 -2.04 11.39 4.56
C ILE A 100 -2.25 11.33 6.08
N GLU A 101 -3.21 12.08 6.63
CA GLU A 101 -3.62 11.98 8.04
C GLU A 101 -4.15 10.58 8.38
N HIS A 102 -4.87 9.95 7.43
CA HIS A 102 -5.31 8.57 7.61
C HIS A 102 -4.13 7.59 7.75
N LEU A 103 -3.02 7.79 7.03
CA LEU A 103 -1.79 6.99 7.23
C LEU A 103 -1.22 7.17 8.64
N ALA A 104 -1.17 8.42 9.14
CA ALA A 104 -0.68 8.71 10.49
C ALA A 104 -1.57 8.10 11.59
N ASN A 105 -2.88 8.01 11.36
CA ASN A 105 -3.81 7.32 12.26
C ASN A 105 -3.61 5.80 12.22
N LEU A 106 -3.45 5.20 11.05
CA LEU A 106 -3.20 3.76 10.91
C LEU A 106 -1.85 3.35 11.53
N SER A 107 -0.85 4.23 11.52
CA SER A 107 0.45 3.95 12.15
C SER A 107 0.39 3.86 13.67
N GLN A 108 -0.74 4.23 14.30
CA GLN A 108 -0.95 4.09 15.74
C GLN A 108 -1.50 2.71 16.13
N LEU A 109 -1.92 1.88 15.17
CA LEU A 109 -2.41 0.53 15.46
C LEU A 109 -1.24 -0.38 15.90
N PRO A 110 -1.42 -1.19 16.96
CA PRO A 110 -0.32 -1.92 17.60
C PRO A 110 0.32 -2.99 16.70
N ASN A 111 -0.41 -3.44 15.69
CA ASN A 111 0.01 -4.44 14.73
C ASN A 111 0.51 -3.84 13.40
N ILE A 112 0.55 -2.51 13.27
CA ILE A 112 0.99 -1.82 12.06
C ILE A 112 2.26 -1.03 12.35
N ARG A 113 3.30 -1.34 11.59
CA ARG A 113 4.50 -0.51 11.52
C ARG A 113 4.60 0.16 10.17
N LEU A 114 4.29 1.45 10.12
CA LEU A 114 4.32 2.25 8.90
C LEU A 114 5.56 3.13 8.92
N GLY A 115 6.37 3.02 7.87
CA GLY A 115 7.54 3.86 7.66
C GLY A 115 7.50 4.59 6.33
N VAL A 116 8.13 5.77 6.31
CA VAL A 116 8.24 6.61 5.12
C VAL A 116 9.70 6.86 4.77
N VAL A 117 10.04 6.87 3.49
CA VAL A 117 11.38 7.18 2.98
C VAL A 117 11.34 8.56 2.30
N PRO A 118 11.83 9.62 2.96
CA PRO A 118 11.89 10.96 2.38
C PRO A 118 12.81 11.04 1.17
N LEU A 119 12.55 11.99 0.27
CA LEU A 119 13.49 12.38 -0.77
C LEU A 119 14.83 12.82 -0.17
N GLY A 120 15.92 12.57 -0.90
CA GLY A 120 17.29 12.81 -0.41
C GLY A 120 17.88 11.64 0.39
N SER A 121 17.08 10.65 0.77
CA SER A 121 17.56 9.41 1.38
C SER A 121 18.42 8.59 0.42
N ARG A 122 19.57 8.08 0.89
CA ARG A 122 20.43 7.20 0.09
C ARG A 122 19.94 5.76 0.17
N LEU A 123 19.37 5.25 -0.92
CA LEU A 123 18.95 3.86 -1.03
C LEU A 123 20.08 2.95 -1.50
N GLY A 124 20.18 1.78 -0.88
CA GLY A 124 21.14 0.75 -1.31
C GLY A 124 20.78 0.07 -2.63
N GLN A 125 19.50 0.13 -3.01
CA GLN A 125 18.96 -0.37 -4.28
C GLN A 125 17.81 0.56 -4.73
N GLY A 126 17.64 0.74 -6.03
CA GLY A 126 16.59 1.62 -6.57
C GLY A 126 15.17 1.11 -6.30
N PRO A 127 14.21 1.99 -5.93
CA PRO A 127 12.85 1.62 -5.60
C PRO A 127 12.06 1.30 -6.89
N MET A 128 12.07 0.04 -7.31
CA MET A 128 11.41 -0.40 -8.55
C MET A 128 9.89 -0.62 -8.35
N ASN A 129 9.42 -1.86 -8.43
CA ASN A 129 8.01 -2.20 -8.38
C ASN A 129 7.50 -2.29 -6.93
N THR A 130 6.18 -2.10 -6.77
CA THR A 130 5.47 -2.53 -5.57
C THR A 130 5.67 -4.03 -5.38
N PHE A 131 6.06 -4.44 -4.18
CA PHE A 131 6.08 -5.85 -3.84
C PHE A 131 5.62 -6.07 -2.40
N THR A 132 5.05 -7.26 -2.18
CA THR A 132 4.59 -7.70 -0.88
C THR A 132 5.23 -9.04 -0.54
N VAL A 133 5.78 -9.17 0.66
CA VAL A 133 6.21 -10.46 1.21
C VAL A 133 5.20 -10.92 2.26
N TYR A 134 4.73 -12.15 2.12
CA TYR A 134 3.82 -12.83 3.02
C TYR A 134 4.60 -13.92 3.77
N ASP A 135 4.75 -13.74 5.08
CA ASP A 135 5.57 -14.55 5.96
C ASP A 135 7.01 -14.68 5.42
N ASP A 136 7.50 -15.91 5.28
CA ASP A 136 8.75 -16.29 4.63
C ASP A 136 8.52 -17.23 3.43
N ARG A 137 7.28 -17.26 2.92
CA ARG A 137 6.82 -18.28 1.97
C ARG A 137 6.46 -17.77 0.59
N LEU A 138 6.07 -16.50 0.49
CA LEU A 138 5.55 -15.94 -0.74
C LEU A 138 5.96 -14.48 -0.89
N ALA A 139 6.36 -14.11 -2.10
CA ALA A 139 6.46 -12.71 -2.49
C ALA A 139 5.62 -12.47 -3.76
N THR A 140 4.98 -11.31 -3.84
CA THR A 140 4.30 -10.88 -5.05
C THR A 140 4.84 -9.53 -5.51
N VAL A 141 5.00 -9.36 -6.82
CA VAL A 141 5.45 -8.11 -7.42
C VAL A 141 4.37 -7.63 -8.38
N GLU A 142 3.92 -6.39 -8.22
CA GLU A 142 2.92 -5.80 -9.12
C GLU A 142 3.59 -5.21 -10.37
N THR A 143 2.97 -5.45 -11.52
CA THR A 143 3.28 -4.79 -12.79
C THR A 143 2.00 -4.16 -13.35
N PHE A 144 2.11 -3.38 -14.42
CA PHE A 144 0.95 -2.78 -15.07
C PHE A 144 -0.01 -3.82 -15.67
N THR A 145 0.53 -4.94 -16.18
CA THR A 145 -0.26 -5.96 -16.88
C THR A 145 -0.68 -7.09 -15.96
N ASP A 146 0.20 -7.52 -15.05
CA ASP A 146 -0.05 -8.68 -14.20
C ASP A 146 0.71 -8.60 -12.86
N ARG A 147 0.58 -9.63 -12.03
CA ARG A 147 1.32 -9.82 -10.79
C ARG A 147 2.22 -11.04 -10.91
N MET A 148 3.51 -10.86 -10.64
CA MET A 148 4.43 -11.99 -10.51
C MET A 148 4.32 -12.58 -9.10
N VAL A 149 4.42 -13.91 -9.01
CA VAL A 149 4.29 -14.68 -7.77
C VAL A 149 5.54 -15.53 -7.59
N PHE A 150 6.23 -15.35 -6.47
CA PHE A 150 7.46 -16.06 -6.12
C PHE A 150 7.23 -16.92 -4.89
N GLN A 151 7.50 -18.22 -5.01
CA GLN A 151 7.39 -19.22 -3.93
C GLN A 151 8.71 -19.93 -3.65
N ASP A 152 9.72 -19.77 -4.53
CA ASP A 152 11.05 -20.30 -4.27
C ASP A 152 11.64 -19.61 -3.02
N PRO A 153 12.10 -20.38 -2.00
CA PRO A 153 12.64 -19.79 -0.78
C PRO A 153 13.79 -18.80 -1.01
N ALA A 154 14.62 -19.00 -2.04
CA ALA A 154 15.71 -18.08 -2.37
C ALA A 154 15.18 -16.75 -2.91
N ASP A 155 14.16 -16.78 -3.78
CA ASP A 155 13.51 -15.57 -4.30
C ASP A 155 12.79 -14.80 -3.19
N VAL A 156 12.08 -15.50 -2.30
CA VAL A 156 11.40 -14.88 -1.16
C VAL A 156 12.42 -14.28 -0.18
N ALA A 157 13.52 -14.99 0.11
CA ALA A 157 14.60 -14.47 0.93
C ALA A 157 15.24 -13.23 0.30
N LYS A 158 15.40 -13.19 -1.03
CA LYS A 158 15.90 -12.01 -1.74
C LYS A 158 14.98 -10.81 -1.58
N HIS A 159 13.66 -10.99 -1.72
CA HIS A 159 12.70 -9.91 -1.50
C HIS A 159 12.72 -9.40 -0.05
N ARG A 160 12.89 -10.28 0.94
CA ARG A 160 13.06 -9.89 2.34
C ARG A 160 14.33 -9.07 2.57
N GLN A 161 15.45 -9.45 1.93
CA GLN A 161 16.71 -8.70 2.02
C GLN A 161 16.55 -7.30 1.40
N VAL A 162 15.90 -7.22 0.24
CA VAL A 162 15.61 -5.94 -0.44
C VAL A 162 14.68 -5.08 0.41
N PHE A 163 13.62 -5.65 0.98
CA PHE A 163 12.73 -4.95 1.90
C PHE A 163 13.49 -4.37 3.09
N ALA A 164 14.36 -5.17 3.71
CA ALA A 164 15.15 -4.73 4.86
C ALA A 164 16.11 -3.56 4.51
N LEU A 165 16.55 -3.43 3.25
CA LEU A 165 17.33 -2.26 2.81
C LEU A 165 16.48 -0.97 2.89
N TYR A 166 15.25 -1.01 2.38
CA TYR A 166 14.34 0.15 2.43
C TYR A 166 13.90 0.46 3.85
N GLU A 167 13.60 -0.59 4.62
CA GLU A 167 13.20 -0.49 6.01
C GLU A 167 14.25 0.24 6.84
N ARG A 168 15.54 -0.07 6.69
CA ARG A 168 16.60 0.64 7.44
C ARG A 168 16.74 2.12 7.10
N THR A 169 16.22 2.54 5.94
CA THR A 169 16.27 3.94 5.50
C THR A 169 14.99 4.71 5.84
N ALA A 170 13.92 4.02 6.19
CA ALA A 170 12.64 4.65 6.48
C ALA A 170 12.62 5.29 7.87
N LEU A 171 11.97 6.45 7.98
CA LEU A 171 11.51 7.00 9.24
C LEU A 171 10.35 6.17 9.75
N PHE A 172 10.31 5.89 11.06
CA PHE A 172 9.22 5.17 11.74
C PHE A 172 8.79 5.90 13.00
N GLY A 173 7.65 5.50 13.56
CA GLY A 173 7.15 6.02 14.84
C GLY A 173 6.89 7.53 14.77
N GLU A 174 7.35 8.26 15.79
CA GLU A 174 7.16 9.71 15.90
C GLU A 174 7.69 10.47 14.68
N GLN A 175 8.88 10.12 14.18
CA GLN A 175 9.48 10.78 13.02
C GLN A 175 8.66 10.59 11.74
N ALA A 176 8.06 9.41 11.56
CA ALA A 176 7.14 9.19 10.43
C ALA A 176 5.85 9.99 10.61
N GLY A 177 5.32 10.06 11.83
CA GLY A 177 4.14 10.85 12.16
C GLY A 177 4.33 12.34 11.90
N GLU A 178 5.45 12.91 12.34
CA GLU A 178 5.84 14.31 12.07
C GLU A 178 5.95 14.58 10.57
N GLN A 179 6.63 13.70 9.83
CA GLN A 179 6.80 13.85 8.39
C GLN A 179 5.47 13.76 7.62
N LEU A 180 4.60 12.83 8.01
CA LEU A 180 3.25 12.71 7.44
C LEU A 180 2.40 13.94 7.76
N HIS A 181 2.47 14.46 8.99
CA HIS A 181 1.76 15.67 9.36
C HIS A 181 2.23 16.88 8.53
N GLU A 182 3.54 17.05 8.36
CA GLU A 182 4.10 18.11 7.50
C GLU A 182 3.59 18.00 6.05
N TRP A 183 3.60 16.80 5.47
CA TRP A 183 3.09 16.57 4.12
C TRP A 183 1.58 16.79 4.00
N ALA A 184 0.79 16.48 5.05
CA ALA A 184 -0.64 16.79 5.07
C ALA A 184 -0.91 18.30 5.11
N GLU A 185 -0.18 19.04 5.96
CA GLU A 185 -0.26 20.51 6.05
C GLU A 185 0.08 21.19 4.71
N PHE A 186 1.06 20.66 3.97
CA PHE A 186 1.40 21.17 2.63
C PHE A 186 0.17 21.27 1.72
N TYR A 187 -0.68 20.24 1.69
CA TYR A 187 -1.90 20.26 0.85
C TYR A 187 -3.02 21.17 1.36
N ARG A 188 -2.94 21.63 2.60
CA ARG A 188 -3.91 22.60 3.16
C ARG A 188 -3.52 24.05 2.92
N ARG A 189 -2.24 24.31 2.64
CA ARG A 189 -1.69 25.66 2.40
C ARG A 189 -1.97 26.20 0.98
N ASP A 190 -2.29 25.32 0.04
CA ASP A 190 -2.55 25.65 -1.37
C ASP A 190 -4.05 25.88 -1.68
N LEU A 191 -4.85 26.24 -0.68
CA LEU A 191 -6.29 26.53 -0.77
C LEU A 191 -6.56 28.00 -0.44
#